data_AF-A0A392QQ03-F1
#
_entry.id   AF-A0A392QQ03-F1
#
_cell.length_a   1.000
_cell.length_b   1.000
_cell.length_c   1.000
_cell.angle_alpha   90.00
_cell.angle_beta   90.00
_cell.angle_gamma   90.00
#
_symmetry.space_group_name_H-M   'P 1'
#
loop_
_entity.id
_entity.type
_entity.pdbx_description
1 polymer ?
#
loop_
_entity_poly.entity_id
_entity_poly.type
_entity_poly.pdbx_seq_one_letter_code
_entity_poly.pdbx_strand_id
1 'polypeptide(L)' 'WDLEYSAEFVPNAEGSYTIAVSKPKKIGASELAIHNSFTSKESGKMILSVDNTASRKKKVAAYRYVVRKCATT' A
#
# COMPACT_ATOMS: atom_id res chain seq x y z
N TRP A 1 3.61 7.20 16.26
CA TRP A 1 4.29 6.70 15.06
C TRP A 1 4.10 7.84 14.10
N ASP A 2 5.17 8.40 13.55
CA ASP A 2 5.05 9.50 12.59
C ASP A 2 5.32 8.85 11.24
N LEU A 3 4.24 8.28 10.71
CA LEU A 3 4.25 7.45 9.51
C LEU A 3 3.31 8.03 8.49
N GLU A 4 3.65 7.90 7.22
CA GLU A 4 2.74 8.10 6.11
C GLU A 4 2.57 6.79 5.34
N TYR A 5 1.33 6.42 5.06
CA TYR A 5 0.98 5.25 4.26
C TYR A 5 0.24 5.68 3.00
N SER A 6 0.61 5.09 1.87
CA SER A 6 -0.14 5.18 0.61
C SER A 6 -0.11 3.86 -0.13
N ALA A 7 -1.04 3.69 -1.06
CA ALA A 7 -1.06 2.53 -1.96
C ALA A 7 -1.36 2.97 -3.39
N GLU A 8 -0.59 2.46 -4.32
CA GLU A 8 -0.68 2.78 -5.74
C GLU A 8 -0.66 1.50 -6.57
N PHE A 9 -1.41 1.50 -7.67
CA PHE A 9 -1.37 0.42 -8.65
C PHE A 9 -0.82 0.95 -9.97
N VAL A 10 0.19 0.28 -10.49
CA VAL A 10 0.84 0.62 -11.76
C VAL A 10 0.51 -0.49 -12.76
N PRO A 11 -0.41 -0.25 -13.71
CA PRO A 11 -0.68 -1.19 -14.79
C PRO A 11 0.57 -1.45 -15.64
N ASN A 12 0.71 -2.66 -16.18
CA ASN A 12 1.81 -2.98 -17.10
C ASN A 12 1.55 -2.46 -18.53
N ALA A 13 0.31 -2.16 -18.89
CA ALA A 13 -0.04 -1.73 -20.24
C ALA A 13 0.58 -0.36 -20.55
N GLU A 14 1.26 -0.26 -21.70
CA GLU A 14 1.91 0.96 -22.15
C GLU A 14 0.89 2.09 -22.32
N GLY A 15 1.25 3.31 -21.90
CA GLY A 15 0.35 4.48 -21.93
C GLY A 15 -0.67 4.53 -20.79
N SER A 16 -0.65 3.60 -19.83
CA SER A 16 -1.53 3.62 -18.66
C SER A 16 -1.04 4.59 -17.57
N TYR A 17 -1.96 5.01 -16.71
CA TYR A 17 -1.67 5.86 -15.55
C TYR A 17 -1.54 5.05 -14.25
N THR A 18 -0.71 5.54 -13.33
CA THR A 18 -0.69 5.05 -11.96
C THR A 18 -2.00 5.42 -11.26
N ILE A 19 -2.62 4.43 -10.62
CA ILE A 19 -3.88 4.58 -9.89
C ILE A 19 -3.57 4.73 -8.41
N ALA A 20 -3.93 5.86 -7.81
CA ALA A 20 -3.82 6.09 -6.36
C ALA A 20 -4.96 5.35 -5.63
N VAL A 21 -4.72 4.10 -5.25
CA VAL A 21 -5.69 3.22 -4.60
C VAL A 21 -5.98 3.67 -3.16
N SER A 22 -4.96 4.12 -2.44
CA SER A 22 -5.08 4.74 -1.13
C SER A 22 -4.23 5.99 -1.09
N LYS A 23 -4.89 7.15 -0.89
CA LYS A 23 -4.21 8.43 -0.78
C LYS A 23 -3.26 8.44 0.42
N PRO A 24 -2.15 9.20 0.35
CA PRO A 24 -1.26 9.38 1.49
C PRO A 24 -2.01 9.78 2.75
N LYS A 25 -1.84 8.99 3.80
CA LYS A 25 -2.47 9.20 5.11
C LYS A 25 -1.41 9.12 6.19
N LYS A 26 -1.39 10.14 7.07
CA LYS A 26 -0.59 10.11 8.29
C LYS A 26 -1.20 9.13 9.31
N ILE A 27 -0.37 8.25 9.85
CA ILE A 27 -0.76 7.25 10.86
C ILE A 27 -0.07 7.59 12.17
N GLY A 28 -0.88 7.92 13.18
CA GLY A 28 -0.44 8.17 14.56
C GLY A 28 -0.22 6.90 15.39
N ALA A 29 0.35 7.04 16.59
CA ALA A 29 0.55 5.89 17.51
C ALA A 29 -0.76 5.28 18.04
N SER A 30 -1.83 6.08 18.07
CA SER A 30 -3.14 5.71 18.61
C SER A 30 -4.11 5.19 17.55
N GLU A 31 -3.72 5.21 16.27
CA GLU A 31 -4.56 4.66 15.20
C GLU A 31 -4.50 3.13 15.20
N LEU A 32 -5.63 2.50 14.88
CA LEU A 32 -5.71 1.05 14.66
C LEU A 32 -4.90 0.63 13.42
N ALA A 33 -4.54 -0.66 13.37
CA ALA A 33 -3.89 -1.24 12.21
C ALA A 33 -4.75 -1.05 10.95
N ILE A 34 -4.13 -0.59 9.86
CA ILE A 34 -4.78 -0.45 8.57
C ILE A 34 -4.89 -1.83 7.92
N HIS A 35 -6.11 -2.20 7.54
CA HIS A 35 -6.41 -3.43 6.82
C HIS A 35 -7.18 -3.12 5.54
N ASN A 36 -6.60 -3.48 4.40
CA ASN A 36 -7.23 -3.33 3.09
C ASN A 36 -7.05 -4.59 2.26
N SER A 37 -7.93 -4.78 1.28
CA SER A 37 -7.81 -5.81 0.24
C SER A 37 -8.07 -5.16 -1.10
N PHE A 38 -7.22 -5.47 -2.07
CA PHE A 38 -7.27 -4.86 -3.40
C PHE A 38 -7.33 -5.95 -4.46
N THR A 39 -8.19 -5.77 -5.45
CA THR A 39 -8.32 -6.65 -6.60
C THR A 39 -8.10 -5.82 -7.85
N SER A 40 -7.15 -6.22 -8.69
CA SER A 40 -6.98 -5.63 -10.02
C SER A 40 -7.59 -6.53 -11.08
N LYS A 41 -8.11 -5.91 -12.15
CA LYS A 41 -8.61 -6.59 -13.35
C LYS A 41 -7.54 -6.75 -14.43
N GLU A 42 -6.39 -6.14 -14.24
CA GLU A 42 -5.30 -6.09 -15.21
C GLU A 42 -3.97 -6.47 -14.56
N SER A 43 -3.00 -6.90 -15.37
CA SER A 43 -1.66 -7.19 -14.88
C SER A 43 -0.94 -5.89 -14.53
N GLY A 44 -0.31 -5.86 -13.36
CA GLY A 44 0.42 -4.68 -12.91
C GLY A 44 1.14 -4.93 -11.60
N LYS A 45 1.63 -3.84 -11.02
CA LYS A 45 2.34 -3.84 -9.74
C LYS A 45 1.52 -3.07 -8.71
N MET A 46 1.33 -3.66 -7.53
CA MET A 46 0.81 -2.95 -6.36
C MET A 46 2.01 -2.43 -5.56
N ILE A 47 2.04 -1.12 -5.29
CA ILE A 47 3.05 -0.44 -4.50
C ILE A 47 2.41 -0.06 -3.16
N LEU A 48 2.97 -0.58 -2.08
CA LEU A 48 2.60 -0.22 -0.70
C LEU A 48 3.73 0.61 -0.12
N SER A 49 3.49 1.90 0.09
CA SER A 49 4.50 2.83 0.59
C SER A 49 4.26 3.09 2.07
N VAL A 50 5.30 2.88 2.87
CA VAL A 50 5.32 3.18 4.31
C VAL A 50 6.51 4.10 4.55
N ASP A 51 6.26 5.40 4.60
CA ASP A 51 7.29 6.40 4.88
C ASP A 51 7.38 6.66 6.38
N ASN A 52 8.57 6.45 6.93
CA ASN A 52 8.90 6.71 8.32
C ASN A 52 9.96 7.79 8.53
N THR A 53 10.28 8.57 7.50
CA THR A 53 11.31 9.62 7.52
C THR A 53 11.05 10.65 8.63
N ALA A 54 9.78 10.93 8.92
CA ALA A 54 9.39 11.84 10.01
C ALA A 54 9.61 11.24 11.41
N SER A 55 9.87 9.93 11.53
CA SER A 55 9.99 9.27 12.82
C SER A 55 11.42 9.22 13.33
N ARG A 56 11.59 9.57 14.61
CA ARG A 56 12.87 9.45 15.33
C ARG A 56 13.21 8.01 15.76
N LYS A 57 12.33 7.04 15.50
CA LYS A 57 12.44 5.64 15.95
C LYS A 57 12.82 4.72 14.79
N LYS A 58 13.74 3.78 15.03
CA LYS A 58 14.25 2.86 13.99
C LYS A 58 13.27 1.77 13.53
N LYS A 59 12.41 1.28 14.44
CA LYS A 59 11.38 0.26 14.15
C LYS A 59 10.02 0.79 14.58
N VAL A 60 9.20 1.19 13.61
CA VAL A 60 7.98 1.96 13.84
C VAL A 60 6.73 1.33 13.27
N ALA A 61 6.88 0.39 12.33
CA ALA A 61 5.78 -0.32 11.71
C ALA A 61 6.16 -1.79 11.53
N ALA A 62 5.17 -2.65 11.66
CA ALA A 62 5.18 -3.98 11.08
C ALA A 62 4.09 -3.99 10.01
N TYR A 63 4.37 -4.64 8.88
CA TYR A 63 3.41 -4.79 7.80
C TYR A 63 3.35 -6.25 7.37
N ARG A 64 2.20 -6.64 6.83
CA ARG A 64 1.99 -7.95 6.23
C ARG A 64 1.14 -7.76 4.99
N TYR A 65 1.56 -8.37 3.89
CA TYR A 65 0.76 -8.49 2.69
C TYR A 65 0.63 -9.96 2.32
N VAL A 66 -0.49 -10.30 1.67
CA VAL A 66 -0.74 -11.64 1.14
C VAL A 66 -1.33 -11.47 -0.25
N VAL A 67 -0.72 -12.11 -1.24
CA VAL A 67 -1.25 -12.15 -2.60
C VAL A 67 -2.06 -13.43 -2.76
N ARG A 68 -3.36 -13.28 -3.04
CA ARG A 68 -4.23 -14.40 -3.36
C ARG A 68 -4.22 -14.60 -4.88
N LYS A 69 -3.90 -15.82 -5.34
CA LYS A 69 -4.05 -16.16 -6.75
C LYS A 69 -5.53 -16.27 -7.09
N CYS A 70 -5.94 -15.68 -8.21
CA CYS A 70 -7.26 -15.94 -8.77
C CYS A 70 -7.29 -17.41 -9.22
N ALA A 71 -8.25 -18.19 -8.74
CA ALA A 71 -8.47 -19.54 -9.26
C ALA A 71 -9.15 -19.40 -10.62
N THR A 72 -8.44 -19.76 -11.69
CA THR A 72 -9.05 -19.93 -13.00
C THR A 72 -9.78 -21.27 -12.98
N THR A 73 -11.11 -21.23 -12.86
CA THR A 73 -11.98 -22.40 -13.09
C THR A 73 -12.25 -22.54 -14.58
#